data_AF-D9R8U6-F1
#
_entry.id   AF-D9R8U6-F1
#
_cell.length_a   1.000
_cell.length_b   1.000
_cell.length_c   1.000
_cell.angle_alpha   90.00
_cell.angle_beta   90.00
_cell.angle_gamma   90.00
#
_symmetry.space_group_name_H-M   'P 1'
#
loop_
_entity.id
_entity.type
_entity.pdbx_description
1 polymer ?
#
loop_
_entity_poly.entity_id
_entity_poly.type
_entity_poly.pdbx_seq_one_letter_code
_entity_poly.pdbx_strand_id
1 'polypeptide(L)'
;MFDQDTYEALEMEFEKNHILEDVEEVLLDFAEALADKGLMDKELVLTESYGKIPIQVSGICSEEEGDVNVLIKRLRIGKREFEIDDYFL
;
A
#
# COMPACT_ATOMS: atom_id res chain seq x y z
N MET A 1 -6.19 -12.47 1.69
CA MET A 1 -5.19 -13.03 2.64
C MET A 1 -3.88 -12.84 1.95
N PHE A 2 -3.17 -11.85 2.46
CA PHE A 2 -1.95 -11.35 1.92
C PHE A 2 -0.96 -12.49 1.70
N ASP A 3 -0.47 -12.61 0.48
CA ASP A 3 0.38 -13.71 0.07
C ASP A 3 1.70 -13.66 0.85
N GLN A 4 2.06 -14.77 1.51
CA GLN A 4 3.23 -14.81 2.38
C GLN A 4 4.53 -14.59 1.61
N ASP A 5 4.62 -15.09 0.37
CA ASP A 5 5.81 -14.89 -0.48
C ASP A 5 5.97 -13.40 -0.83
N THR A 6 4.85 -12.71 -1.09
CA THR A 6 4.81 -11.26 -1.35
C THR A 6 5.19 -10.47 -0.11
N TYR A 7 4.68 -10.85 1.07
CA TYR A 7 5.04 -10.23 2.34
C TYR A 7 6.55 -10.35 2.61
N GLU A 8 7.11 -11.55 2.50
CA GLU A 8 8.55 -11.79 2.70
C GLU A 8 9.39 -11.00 1.69
N ALA A 9 8.95 -10.93 0.41
CA ALA A 9 9.64 -10.14 -0.61
C ALA A 9 9.61 -8.63 -0.33
N LEU A 10 8.54 -8.13 0.28
CA LEU A 10 8.43 -6.74 0.72
C LEU A 10 9.32 -6.46 1.92
N GLU A 11 9.32 -7.31 2.95
CA GLU A 11 10.23 -7.16 4.10
C GLU A 11 11.69 -7.07 3.64
N MET A 12 12.11 -8.00 2.77
CA MET A 12 13.47 -7.98 2.22
C MET A 12 13.78 -6.68 1.46
N GLU A 13 12.81 -6.13 0.73
CA GLU A 13 13.00 -4.89 0.00
C GLU A 13 12.98 -3.67 0.92
N PHE A 14 12.18 -3.68 1.99
CA PHE A 14 12.15 -2.64 3.02
C PHE A 14 13.48 -2.57 3.75
N GLU A 15 14.00 -3.70 4.24
CA GLU A 15 15.31 -3.79 4.90
C GLU A 15 16.42 -3.27 4.00
N LYS A 16 16.42 -3.70 2.73
CA LYS A 16 17.41 -3.29 1.72
C LYS A 16 17.37 -1.79 1.42
N ASN A 17 16.20 -1.17 1.52
CA ASN A 17 16.02 0.26 1.32
C ASN A 17 16.10 1.07 2.63
N HIS A 18 16.41 0.41 3.76
CA HIS A 18 16.47 1.01 5.10
C HIS A 18 15.17 1.70 5.52
N ILE A 19 14.04 1.12 5.12
CA ILE A 19 12.72 1.44 5.67
C ILE A 19 12.62 0.73 7.02
N LEU A 20 12.26 1.44 8.08
CA LEU A 20 12.29 0.93 9.46
C LEU A 20 10.91 0.48 9.94
N GLU A 21 9.88 0.98 9.27
CA GLU A 21 8.48 0.68 9.49
C GLU A 21 8.14 -0.72 8.99
N ASP A 22 7.21 -1.40 9.67
CA ASP A 22 6.76 -2.73 9.26
C ASP A 22 5.92 -2.66 7.99
N VAL A 23 5.91 -3.74 7.19
CA VAL A 23 5.15 -3.81 5.94
C VAL A 23 3.66 -3.54 6.18
N GLU A 24 3.10 -4.10 7.27
CA GLU A 24 1.71 -3.89 7.65
C GLU A 24 1.41 -2.41 7.99
N GLU A 25 2.29 -1.76 8.76
CA GLU A 25 2.13 -0.34 9.13
C GLU A 25 2.13 0.55 7.87
N VAL A 26 3.09 0.31 6.96
CA VAL A 26 3.18 1.08 5.71
C VAL A 26 1.95 0.86 4.81
N LEU A 27 1.45 -0.38 4.71
CA LEU A 27 0.27 -0.67 3.90
C LEU A 27 -0.99 -0.03 4.51
N LEU A 28 -1.14 -0.03 5.84
CA LEU A 28 -2.22 0.65 6.53
C LEU A 28 -2.18 2.16 6.32
N ASP A 29 -1.01 2.78 6.49
CA ASP A 29 -0.81 4.22 6.20
C ASP A 29 -1.25 4.57 4.77
N PHE A 30 -0.85 3.74 3.80
CA PHE A 30 -1.27 3.94 2.41
C PHE A 30 -2.77 3.78 2.21
N ALA A 31 -3.40 2.83 2.89
CA ALA A 31 -4.83 2.62 2.84
C ALA A 31 -5.58 3.84 3.39
N GLU A 32 -5.15 4.37 4.54
CA GLU A 32 -5.68 5.60 5.12
C GLU A 32 -5.47 6.80 4.20
N ALA A 33 -4.27 6.96 3.64
CA ALA A 33 -3.97 8.06 2.72
C ALA A 33 -4.81 8.00 1.44
N LEU A 34 -5.10 6.80 0.92
CA LEU A 34 -6.02 6.59 -0.20
C LEU A 34 -7.45 6.96 0.19
N ALA A 35 -7.93 6.51 1.35
CA ALA A 35 -9.25 6.84 1.89
C ALA A 35 -9.44 8.35 2.06
N ASP A 36 -8.43 9.04 2.59
CA ASP A 36 -8.41 10.49 2.80
C ASP A 36 -8.51 11.30 1.50
N LYS A 37 -8.08 10.76 0.36
CA LYS A 37 -8.31 11.40 -0.94
C LYS A 37 -9.79 11.39 -1.33
N GLY A 38 -10.59 10.47 -0.78
CA GLY A 38 -12.04 10.43 -0.92
C GLY A 38 -12.54 10.18 -2.35
N LEU A 39 -11.72 9.64 -3.25
CA LEU A 39 -12.13 9.33 -4.62
C LEU A 39 -12.60 7.88 -4.71
N MET A 40 -13.89 7.67 -4.45
CA MET A 40 -14.57 6.39 -4.54
C MET A 40 -14.58 5.82 -5.96
N ASP A 41 -14.50 4.49 -6.07
CA ASP A 41 -14.62 3.69 -7.30
C ASP A 41 -13.63 4.08 -8.42
N LYS A 42 -12.51 4.70 -8.05
CA LYS A 42 -11.45 5.07 -8.98
C LYS A 42 -10.10 4.58 -8.48
N GLU A 43 -9.32 4.04 -9.40
CA GLU A 43 -7.92 3.73 -9.12
C GLU A 43 -7.13 5.02 -8.93
N LEU A 44 -6.47 5.11 -7.79
CA LEU A 44 -5.58 6.19 -7.42
C LEU A 44 -4.16 5.66 -7.31
N VAL A 45 -3.22 6.54 -7.60
CA VAL A 45 -1.80 6.32 -7.37
C VAL A 45 -1.33 7.39 -6.41
N LEU A 46 -0.79 6.96 -5.27
CA LEU A 46 -0.19 7.83 -4.27
C LEU A 46 1.30 7.53 -4.15
N THR A 47 2.06 8.52 -3.71
CA THR A 47 3.48 8.37 -3.46
C THR A 47 3.80 9.04 -2.15
N GLU A 48 4.24 8.22 -1.19
CA GLU A 48 4.69 8.64 0.12
C GLU A 48 6.18 8.36 0.26
N SER A 49 6.83 8.99 1.23
CA SER A 49 8.27 8.85 1.44
C SER A 49 8.54 8.30 2.84
N TYR A 50 9.09 7.11 2.89
CA TYR A 50 9.56 6.49 4.12
C TYR A 50 11.06 6.76 4.24
N GLY A 51 11.42 7.66 5.15
CA GLY A 51 12.76 8.23 5.25
C GLY A 51 13.18 9.00 3.98
N LYS A 52 14.05 8.39 3.16
CA LYS A 52 14.55 8.97 1.89
C LYS A 52 14.05 8.23 0.66
N ILE A 53 13.23 7.19 0.85
CA ILE A 53 12.83 6.29 -0.21
C ILE A 53 11.38 6.57 -0.57
N PRO A 54 11.10 7.04 -1.80
CA PRO A 54 9.73 7.19 -2.25
C PRO A 54 9.15 5.80 -2.56
N ILE A 55 8.00 5.54 -1.96
CA ILE A 55 7.17 4.36 -2.21
C ILE A 55 5.89 4.82 -2.88
N GLN A 56 5.53 4.17 -3.98
CA GLN A 56 4.30 4.45 -4.71
C GLN A 56 3.31 3.31 -4.51
N VAL A 57 2.07 3.63 -4.18
CA VAL A 57 0.98 2.67 -4.06
C VAL A 57 -0.07 2.95 -5.13
N SER A 58 -0.70 1.90 -5.65
CA SER A 58 -1.95 2.02 -6.40
C SER A 58 -3.06 1.23 -5.73
N GLY A 59 -4.24 1.83 -5.65
CA GLY A 59 -5.38 1.23 -4.97
C GLY A 59 -6.70 1.89 -5.34
N ILE A 60 -7.79 1.30 -4.86
CA ILE A 60 -9.16 1.76 -5.09
C ILE A 60 -9.84 1.86 -3.73
N CYS A 61 -10.46 3.01 -3.46
CA CYS A 61 -11.37 3.18 -2.34
C CYS A 61 -12.79 2.83 -2.77
N SER A 62 -13.49 2.06 -1.96
CA SER A 62 -14.89 1.69 -2.13
C SER A 62 -15.63 1.91 -0.81
N GLU A 63 -16.92 2.22 -0.87
CA GLU A 63 -17.77 2.29 0.32
C GLU A 63 -18.72 1.09 0.29
N GLU A 64 -18.68 0.24 1.32
CA GLU A 64 -19.58 -0.90 1.46
C GLU A 64 -20.31 -0.81 2.81
N GLU A 65 -21.65 -0.83 2.77
CA GLU A 65 -22.51 -0.72 3.95
C GLU A 65 -22.27 0.51 4.86
N GLY A 66 -21.61 1.56 4.35
CA GLY A 66 -21.26 2.79 5.08
C GLY A 66 -19.86 2.79 5.69
N ASP A 67 -19.11 1.69 5.52
CA ASP A 67 -17.70 1.58 5.88
C ASP A 67 -16.81 1.79 4.64
N VAL A 68 -15.68 2.48 4.83
CA VAL A 68 -14.72 2.75 3.75
C VAL A 68 -13.74 1.61 3.66
N ASN A 69 -13.82 0.85 2.57
CA ASN A 69 -12.87 -0.22 2.27
C ASN A 69 -11.83 0.24 1.27
N VAL A 70 -10.57 -0.16 1.46
CA VAL A 70 -9.48 0.20 0.56
C VAL A 70 -8.77 -1.03 0.05
N LEU A 71 -8.86 -1.23 -1.26
CA LEU A 71 -8.10 -2.23 -2.00
C LEU A 71 -6.74 -1.66 -2.39
N ILE A 72 -5.66 -2.22 -1.87
CA ILE A 72 -4.32 -1.96 -2.39
C ILE A 72 -4.04 -2.98 -3.48
N LYS A 73 -3.79 -2.49 -4.71
CA LYS A 73 -3.51 -3.34 -5.87
C LYS A 73 -2.02 -3.58 -6.01
N ARG A 74 -1.22 -2.51 -5.96
CA ARG A 74 0.23 -2.62 -6.17
C ARG A 74 1.01 -1.65 -5.31
N LEU A 75 2.24 -2.04 -5.00
CA LEU A 75 3.20 -1.21 -4.31
C LEU A 75 4.53 -1.22 -5.06
N ARG A 76 5.16 -0.05 -5.18
CA ARG A 76 6.40 0.15 -5.92
C ARG A 76 7.43 0.83 -5.05
N ILE A 77 8.56 0.15 -4.85
CA ILE A 77 9.72 0.63 -4.08
C ILE A 77 10.88 0.81 -5.05
N GLY A 78 11.17 2.06 -5.40
CA GLY A 78 12.18 2.40 -6.41
C GLY A 78 11.87 1.79 -7.79
N LYS A 79 12.58 0.71 -8.14
CA LYS A 79 12.46 0.01 -9.43
C LYS A 79 11.71 -1.32 -9.36
N ARG A 80 11.34 -1.78 -8.16
CA ARG A 80 10.58 -3.02 -7.97
C ARG A 80 9.11 -2.70 -7.75
N GLU A 81 8.25 -3.53 -8.33
CA GLU A 81 6.79 -3.46 -8.21
C GLU A 81 6.32 -4.80 -7.64
N PHE A 82 5.38 -4.72 -6.72
CA PHE A 82 4.79 -5.82 -5.98
C PHE A 82 3.27 -5.76 -6.17
N GLU A 83 2.66 -6.89 -6.51
CA GLU A 83 1.21 -7.04 -6.58
C GLU A 83 0.71 -7.43 -5.20
N ILE A 84 -0.28 -6.71 -4.68
CA ILE A 84 -0.80 -6.86 -3.32
C ILE A 84 -2.20 -7.46 -3.37
N ASP A 85 -3.09 -6.83 -4.15
CA ASP A 85 -4.50 -7.20 -4.35
C ASP A 85 -5.23 -7.65 -3.06
N ASP A 86 -5.07 -6.88 -1.97
CA ASP A 86 -5.74 -7.13 -0.68
C ASP A 86 -6.38 -5.87 -0.09
N TYR A 87 -7.34 -6.07 0.81
CA TYR A 87 -8.10 -5.02 1.49
C TYR A 87 -7.56 -4.76 2.90
N PHE A 88 -7.41 -3.49 3.26
CA PHE A 88 -6.77 -3.07 4.51
C PHE A 88 -7.67 -2.26 5.45
N LEU A 89 -8.75 -1.69 4.92
CA LEU A 89 -9.79 -0.99 5.65
C LEU A 89 -11.12 -1.67 5.36
#